data_AF-A0A0G2I2V7-F1
#
_entry.id   AF-A0A0G2I2V7-F1
#
_cell.length_a   1.000
_cell.length_b   1.000
_cell.length_c   1.000
_cell.angle_alpha   90.00
_cell.angle_beta   90.00
_cell.angle_gamma   90.00
#
_symmetry.space_group_name_H-M   'P 1'
#
loop_
_entity.id
_entity.type
_entity.pdbx_description
1 polymer ?
#
loop_
_entity_poly.entity_id
_entity_poly.type
_entity_poly.pdbx_seq_one_letter_code
_entity_poly.pdbx_strand_id
1 'polypeptide(L)' 'MVPHMSGSSIDAQVRYAAGTKAILESYFSGKHDYRAEDLIVHAGDYATKSYGERK' A
#
# COMPACT_ATOMS: atom_id res chain seq x y z
N MET A 1 -19.44 6.26 -18.70
CA MET A 1 -19.25 5.13 -17.78
C MET A 1 -18.35 4.10 -18.44
N VAL A 2 -17.45 3.49 -17.69
CA VAL A 2 -16.52 2.43 -18.13
C VAL A 2 -16.34 1.42 -16.98
N PRO A 3 -15.81 0.21 -17.23
CA PRO A 3 -15.38 -0.70 -16.16
C PRO A 3 -14.33 -0.05 -15.24
N HIS A 4 -14.16 -0.56 -14.03
CA HIS A 4 -13.14 -0.09 -13.10
C HIS A 4 -11.74 -0.51 -13.58
N MET A 5 -11.15 0.31 -14.44
CA MET A 5 -9.88 0.01 -15.11
C MET A 5 -8.88 1.18 -15.07
N SER A 6 -9.29 2.36 -14.60
CA SER A 6 -8.45 3.58 -14.59
C SER A 6 -7.16 3.39 -13.78
N GLY A 7 -7.22 2.70 -12.64
CA GLY A 7 -6.05 2.37 -11.83
C GLY A 7 -5.23 1.17 -12.31
N SER A 8 -5.67 0.48 -13.37
CA SER A 8 -5.06 -0.75 -13.89
C SER A 8 -4.60 -0.61 -15.35
N SER A 9 -4.25 0.61 -15.79
CA SER A 9 -3.53 0.81 -17.05
C SER A 9 -2.17 0.13 -17.01
N ILE A 10 -1.63 -0.29 -18.17
CA ILE A 10 -0.37 -1.04 -18.24
C ILE A 10 0.77 -0.32 -17.49
N ASP A 11 0.86 1.00 -17.60
CA ASP A 11 1.85 1.79 -16.86
C ASP A 11 1.65 1.72 -15.34
N ALA A 12 0.40 1.74 -14.86
CA ALA A 12 0.09 1.61 -13.44
C ALA A 12 0.38 0.21 -12.91
N GLN A 13 0.15 -0.84 -13.71
CA GLN A 13 0.41 -2.24 -13.31
C GLN A 13 1.87 -2.47 -12.96
N VAL A 14 2.79 -1.96 -13.77
CA VAL A 14 4.23 -2.07 -13.50
C VAL A 14 4.59 -1.46 -12.13
N ARG A 15 4.01 -0.30 -11.80
CA ARG A 15 4.31 0.41 -10.55
C ARG A 15 3.76 -0.30 -9.32
N TYR A 16 2.48 -0.67 -9.32
CA TYR A 16 1.90 -1.33 -8.13
C TYR A 16 2.43 -2.77 -7.97
N ALA A 17 2.82 -3.46 -9.05
CA ALA A 17 3.45 -4.78 -8.95
C ALA A 17 4.82 -4.69 -8.25
N ALA A 18 5.64 -3.71 -8.63
CA ALA A 18 6.91 -3.43 -7.94
C ALA A 18 6.70 -3.02 -6.48
N GLY A 19 5.67 -2.21 -6.21
CA GLY A 19 5.28 -1.82 -4.84
C GLY A 19 4.91 -3.02 -3.96
N THR A 20 4.06 -3.92 -4.46
CA THR A 20 3.69 -5.15 -3.75
C THR A 20 4.91 -6.01 -3.44
N LYS A 21 5.84 -6.16 -4.40
CA LYS A 21 7.09 -6.90 -4.19
C LYS A 21 7.91 -6.29 -3.03
N ALA A 22 8.06 -4.97 -3.00
CA ALA A 22 8.80 -4.28 -1.94
C ALA A 22 8.17 -4.50 -0.55
N ILE A 23 6.83 -4.42 -0.44
CA ILE A 23 6.12 -4.69 0.83
C ILE A 23 6.33 -6.14 1.30
N LEU A 24 6.28 -7.09 0.37
CA LEU A 24 6.55 -8.50 0.69
C LEU A 24 8.01 -8.73 1.10
N GLU A 25 8.97 -8.05 0.46
CA GLU A 25 10.38 -8.10 0.87
C GLU A 25 10.59 -7.56 2.29
N SER A 26 9.95 -6.45 2.66
CA SER A 26 9.97 -5.92 4.03
C SER A 26 9.41 -6.93 5.05
N TYR A 27 8.32 -7.62 4.72
CA TYR A 27 7.73 -8.63 5.60
C TYR A 27 8.59 -9.90 5.69
N PHE A 28 8.97 -10.50 4.56
CA PHE A 28 9.68 -11.78 4.53
C PHE A 28 11.14 -11.69 4.95
N SER A 29 11.77 -10.52 4.83
CA SER A 29 13.11 -10.29 5.39
C SER A 29 13.12 -10.17 6.92
N GLY A 30 11.94 -10.05 7.56
CA GLY A 30 11.81 -9.81 9.00
C GLY A 30 12.18 -8.40 9.45
N LYS A 31 12.56 -7.51 8.52
CA LYS A 31 12.89 -6.11 8.84
C LYS A 31 11.66 -5.30 9.22
N HIS A 32 10.51 -5.61 8.61
CA HIS A 32 9.26 -4.85 8.77
C HIS A 32 9.45 -3.34 8.48
N ASP A 33 10.35 -3.02 7.54
CA ASP A 33 10.75 -1.66 7.15
C ASP A 33 9.83 -1.07 6.08
N TYR A 34 8.52 -1.17 6.29
CA TYR A 34 7.51 -0.60 5.40
C TYR A 34 7.66 0.91 5.27
N ARG A 35 7.31 1.46 4.10
CA ARG A 35 7.11 2.91 3.98
C ARG A 35 5.89 3.30 4.80
N ALA A 36 5.99 4.41 5.53
CA ALA A 36 4.91 4.84 6.42
C ALA A 36 3.61 5.12 5.65
N GLU A 37 3.72 5.68 4.45
CA GLU A 37 2.60 5.99 3.55
C GLU A 37 1.91 4.75 2.94
N ASP A 38 2.57 3.60 2.93
CA ASP A 38 1.97 2.34 2.44
C ASP A 38 1.12 1.65 3.53
N LEU A 39 1.24 2.06 4.79
CA LEU A 39 0.52 1.49 5.92
C LEU A 39 -0.85 2.16 6.11
N ILE A 40 -1.91 1.35 6.10
CA ILE A 40 -3.27 1.79 6.43
C ILE A 40 -3.58 1.52 7.90
N VAL A 41 -3.32 0.30 8.34
CA VAL A 41 -3.35 -0.12 9.74
C VAL A 41 -2.08 -0.90 10.03
N HIS A 42 -1.57 -0.80 11.25
CA HIS A 42 -0.38 -1.52 11.68
C HIS A 42 -0.39 -1.71 13.20
N ALA A 43 0.05 -2.87 13.68
CA ALA A 43 0.18 -3.18 15.11
C ALA A 43 -1.08 -2.90 15.97
N GLY A 44 -2.27 -3.03 15.39
CA GLY A 44 -3.54 -2.85 16.09
C GLY A 44 -4.14 -1.44 16.03
N ASP A 45 -3.51 -0.50 15.32
CA ASP A 45 -4.00 0.88 15.18
C ASP A 45 -3.93 1.38 13.72
N TYR A 46 -4.54 2.52 13.45
CA TYR A 46 -4.47 3.20 12.17
C TYR A 46 -3.12 3.90 12.00
N ALA A 47 -2.47 3.62 10.87
CA ALA A 47 -1.19 4.22 10.50
C ALA A 47 -1.36 5.48 9.62
N THR A 48 -2.59 5.79 9.20
CA THR A 48 -2.90 6.88 8.28
C THR A 48 -3.95 7.85 8.84
N LYS A 49 -3.80 9.13 8.48
CA LYS A 49 -4.78 10.19 8.77
C LYS A 49 -5.85 10.33 7.69
N SER A 50 -5.70 9.64 6.56
CA SER A 50 -6.56 9.84 5.38
C SER A 50 -7.90 9.10 5.47
N TYR A 51 -8.10 8.27 6.51
CA TYR A 51 -9.27 7.40 6.69
C TYR A 51 -10.13 7.85 7.87
N GLY A 52 -10.51 9.13 7.84
CA GLY A 52 -11.33 9.82 8.85
C GLY A 52 -10.51 10.48 9.96
N GLU A 53 -11.10 11.49 10.59
CA GLU A 53 -10.54 12.13 11.79
C GLU A 53 -10.54 11.14 12.96
N ARG A 54 -9.40 11.05 13.66
CA ARG A 54 -9.18 10.15 14.79
C ARG A 54 -8.69 10.94 15.98
N LYS A 55 -8.99 10.41 17.17
CA LYS A 55 -8.65 11.02 18.47
C LYS A 55 -7.15 10.92 18.78
#